data_AF-A0A4D4LMQ5-F1
#
_entry.id   AF-A0A4D4LMQ5-F1
#
_cell.length_a   1.000
_cell.length_b   1.000
_cell.length_c   1.000
_cell.angle_alpha   90.00
_cell.angle_beta   90.00
_cell.angle_gamma   90.00
#
_symmetry.space_group_name_H-M   'P 1'
#
loop_
_entity.id
_entity.type
_entity.pdbx_description
1 polymer ?
#
loop_
_entity_poly.entity_id
_entity_poly.type
_entity_poly.pdbx_seq_one_letter_code
_entity_poly.pdbx_strand_id
1 'polypeptide(L)'
;MFAHSVAAAMEGQGTPAAGVVLMDTYLPYTTKLGQFEDAWTNEMYEREELVSMDGVRMSAMGWYVHLLEGWKPPQISVPSLQVRATERVLAAAPDADAQSWQADWPADSAIDVPGDHFTMMEKHADTTAQAVEDWVANL
;
A
#
# COMPACT_ATOMS: atom_id res chain seq x y z
N MET A 1 5.68 3.32 -0.24
CA MET A 1 6.70 4.39 -0.41
C MET A 1 7.52 4.63 0.86
N PHE A 2 6.93 5.12 1.96
CA PHE A 2 7.70 5.48 3.16
C PHE A 2 8.47 4.31 3.80
N ALA A 3 7.82 3.15 4.01
CA ALA A 3 8.49 1.97 4.57
C ALA A 3 9.72 1.55 3.74
N HIS A 4 9.58 1.53 2.42
CA HIS A 4 10.68 1.24 1.49
C HIS A 4 11.82 2.28 1.55
N SER A 5 11.48 3.57 1.62
CA SER A 5 12.47 4.64 1.80
C SER A 5 13.21 4.53 3.13
N VAL A 6 12.53 4.13 4.19
CA VAL A 6 13.15 3.89 5.51
C VAL A 6 14.06 2.67 5.46
N ALA A 7 13.63 1.57 4.84
CA ALA A 7 14.47 0.39 4.63
C ALA A 7 15.76 0.73 3.84
N ALA A 8 15.64 1.56 2.79
CA ALA A 8 16.80 2.08 2.06
C ALA A 8 17.73 2.92 2.92
N ALA A 9 17.17 3.81 3.74
CA ALA A 9 17.97 4.64 4.65
C ALA A 9 18.68 3.80 5.73
N MET A 10 18.03 2.75 6.24
CA MET A 10 18.59 1.80 7.20
C MET A 10 19.73 0.99 6.60
N GLU A 11 19.56 0.47 5.37
CA GLU A 11 20.62 -0.21 4.63
C GLU A 11 21.82 0.71 4.38
N GLY A 12 21.59 1.94 3.92
CA GLY A 12 22.65 2.92 3.69
C GLY A 12 23.43 3.33 4.96
N GLN A 13 22.84 3.12 6.14
CA GLN A 13 23.47 3.35 7.45
C GLN A 13 24.20 2.11 8.01
N GLY A 14 24.15 0.97 7.30
CA GLY A 14 24.79 -0.27 7.73
C GLY A 14 23.99 -1.08 8.74
N THR A 15 22.69 -0.78 8.90
CA THR A 15 21.77 -1.51 9.78
C THR A 15 20.50 -1.90 9.00
N PRO A 16 20.60 -2.75 7.97
CA PRO A 16 19.46 -3.07 7.12
C PRO A 16 18.32 -3.73 7.91
N ALA A 17 17.09 -3.48 7.48
CA ALA A 17 15.94 -4.24 7.96
C ALA A 17 16.03 -5.70 7.48
N ALA A 18 15.43 -6.64 8.22
CA ALA A 18 15.34 -8.04 7.79
C ALA A 18 14.44 -8.21 6.54
N GLY A 19 13.45 -7.32 6.38
CA GLY A 19 12.56 -7.28 5.23
C GLY A 19 11.64 -6.05 5.29
N VAL A 20 10.97 -5.75 4.18
CA VAL A 20 9.95 -4.71 4.08
C VAL A 20 8.67 -5.27 3.47
N VAL A 21 7.55 -5.05 4.16
CA VAL A 21 6.22 -5.47 3.71
C VAL A 21 5.44 -4.25 3.23
N LEU A 22 4.88 -4.36 2.03
CA LEU A 22 4.13 -3.32 1.36
C LEU A 22 2.69 -3.78 1.18
N MET A 23 1.82 -3.28 2.06
CA MET A 23 0.39 -3.57 2.05
C MET A 23 -0.26 -2.72 0.96
N ASP A 24 -0.80 -3.39 -0.05
CA ASP A 24 -1.58 -2.86 -1.18
C ASP A 24 -1.02 -1.54 -1.74
N THR A 25 0.31 -1.46 -1.83
CA THR A 25 1.02 -0.25 -2.20
C THR A 25 1.08 -0.10 -3.71
N TYR A 26 0.63 1.06 -4.19
CA TYR A 26 0.68 1.46 -5.59
C TYR A 26 1.90 2.34 -5.88
N LEU A 27 2.48 2.22 -7.08
CA LEU A 27 3.49 3.16 -7.54
C LEU A 27 2.88 4.55 -7.74
N PRO A 28 3.57 5.65 -7.37
CA PRO A 28 3.01 7.00 -7.45
C PRO A 28 2.70 7.46 -8.87
N TYR A 29 3.27 6.81 -9.89
CA TYR A 29 3.05 7.09 -11.30
C TYR A 29 2.17 6.03 -11.99
N THR A 30 1.51 5.15 -11.25
CA THR A 30 0.59 4.18 -11.83
C THR A 30 -0.71 4.86 -12.25
N THR A 31 -1.26 4.46 -13.41
CA THR A 31 -2.56 4.95 -13.89
C THR A 31 -3.74 4.21 -13.27
N LYS A 32 -3.47 3.14 -12.49
CA LYS A 32 -4.49 2.29 -11.86
C LYS A 32 -5.30 3.05 -10.80
N LEU A 33 -4.66 3.98 -10.09
CA LEU A 33 -5.28 4.75 -9.00
C LEU A 33 -6.37 5.72 -9.47
N GLY A 34 -6.23 6.28 -10.69
CA GLY A 34 -7.22 7.21 -11.25
C GLY A 34 -8.62 6.60 -11.43
N GLN A 35 -8.75 5.27 -11.32
CA GLN A 35 -10.03 4.56 -11.38
C GLN A 35 -10.74 4.49 -10.01
N PHE A 36 -10.06 4.87 -8.93
CA PHE A 36 -10.52 4.67 -7.56
C PHE A 36 -10.54 5.96 -6.72
N GLU A 37 -10.14 7.10 -7.27
CA GLU A 37 -10.03 8.37 -6.53
C GLU A 37 -11.32 8.74 -5.79
N ASP A 38 -12.47 8.68 -6.47
CA ASP A 38 -13.77 8.97 -5.86
C ASP A 38 -14.16 7.93 -4.80
N ALA A 39 -13.92 6.65 -5.08
CA ALA A 39 -14.27 5.54 -4.18
C ALA A 39 -13.42 5.57 -2.90
N TRP A 40 -12.11 5.78 -3.03
CA TRP A 40 -11.19 5.92 -1.91
C TRP A 40 -11.48 7.16 -1.09
N THR A 41 -11.78 8.28 -1.76
CA THR A 41 -12.16 9.51 -1.06
C THR A 41 -13.46 9.31 -0.26
N ASN A 42 -14.46 8.65 -0.84
CA ASN A 42 -15.71 8.33 -0.15
C ASN A 42 -15.46 7.40 1.06
N GLU A 43 -14.70 6.33 0.89
CA GLU A 43 -14.34 5.42 1.99
C GLU A 43 -13.53 6.14 3.09
N MET A 44 -12.65 7.09 2.73
CA MET A 44 -11.96 7.94 3.72
C MET A 44 -12.95 8.79 4.53
N TYR A 45 -13.97 9.37 3.89
CA TYR A 45 -15.01 10.14 4.59
C TYR A 45 -15.94 9.26 5.44
N GLU A 46 -16.28 8.04 4.99
CA GLU A 46 -17.02 7.08 5.82
C GLU A 46 -16.25 6.70 7.10
N ARG A 47 -14.92 6.85 7.08
CA ARG A 47 -14.03 6.65 8.24
C ARG A 47 -13.68 7.95 8.98
N GLU A 48 -14.33 9.07 8.72
CA GLU A 48 -14.03 10.35 9.39
C GLU A 48 -14.15 10.25 10.92
N GLU A 49 -15.09 9.43 11.42
CA GLU A 49 -15.23 9.17 12.85
C GLU A 49 -14.00 8.46 13.48
N LEU A 50 -13.21 7.77 12.67
CA LEU A 50 -11.95 7.10 13.06
C LEU A 50 -10.72 7.99 12.83
N VAL A 51 -10.74 8.85 11.79
CA VAL A 51 -9.65 9.75 11.44
C VAL A 51 -10.21 11.13 11.07
N SER A 52 -9.97 12.14 11.92
CA SER A 52 -10.43 13.51 11.64
C SER A 52 -9.87 14.03 10.32
N MET A 53 -10.71 14.65 9.49
CA MET A 53 -10.29 15.34 8.27
C MET A 53 -10.10 16.84 8.52
N ASP A 54 -9.43 17.19 9.62
CA ASP A 54 -9.18 18.58 9.98
C ASP A 54 -8.13 19.26 9.07
N GLY A 55 -8.11 20.59 9.11
CA GLY A 55 -7.22 21.39 8.26
C GLY A 55 -5.72 21.07 8.43
N VAL A 56 -5.29 20.63 9.62
CA VAL A 56 -3.89 20.25 9.86
C VAL A 56 -3.57 18.97 9.09
N ARG A 57 -4.39 17.93 9.22
CA ARG A 57 -4.20 16.66 8.51
C ARG A 57 -4.33 16.82 7.00
N MET A 58 -5.31 17.61 6.54
CA MET A 58 -5.45 17.89 5.11
C MET A 58 -4.22 18.61 4.54
N SER A 59 -3.70 19.62 5.24
CA SER A 59 -2.49 20.33 4.79
C SER A 59 -1.25 19.43 4.81
N ALA A 60 -1.11 18.55 5.80
CA ALA A 60 -0.04 17.57 5.87
C ALA A 60 -0.14 16.54 4.73
N MET A 61 -1.34 16.04 4.43
CA MET A 61 -1.58 15.12 3.30
C MET A 61 -1.15 15.76 1.98
N GLY A 62 -1.59 16.99 1.71
CA GLY A 62 -1.18 17.72 0.51
C GLY A 62 0.34 17.94 0.43
N TRP A 63 0.98 18.25 1.56
CA TRP A 63 2.44 18.38 1.63
C TRP A 63 3.16 17.06 1.33
N TYR A 64 2.69 15.92 1.86
CA TYR A 64 3.30 14.62 1.60
C TYR A 64 3.11 14.15 0.16
N VAL A 65 1.96 14.45 -0.45
CA VAL A 65 1.73 14.21 -1.89
C VAL A 65 2.76 14.99 -2.71
N HIS A 66 2.99 16.26 -2.39
CA HIS A 66 3.99 17.07 -3.07
C HIS A 66 5.43 16.58 -2.80
N LEU A 67 5.75 16.19 -1.56
CA LEU A 67 7.08 15.65 -1.23
C LEU A 67 7.44 14.41 -2.07
N LEU A 68 6.44 13.58 -2.37
CA LEU A 68 6.62 12.34 -3.12
C LEU A 68 6.47 12.52 -4.63
N GLU A 69 6.27 13.75 -5.11
CA GLU A 69 6.20 14.06 -6.52
C GLU A 69 7.53 13.71 -7.22
N GLY A 70 7.47 12.87 -8.26
CA GLY A 70 8.65 12.39 -8.98
C GLY A 70 9.52 11.39 -8.19
N TRP A 71 9.12 10.99 -6.99
CA TRP A 71 9.81 9.97 -6.20
C TRP A 71 9.80 8.62 -6.93
N LYS A 72 10.92 7.90 -6.86
CA LYS A 72 11.07 6.55 -7.39
C LYS A 72 11.63 5.63 -6.31
N PRO A 73 11.18 4.36 -6.23
CA PRO A 73 11.73 3.39 -5.28
C PRO A 73 13.25 3.26 -5.43
N PRO A 74 14.03 3.52 -4.36
CA PRO A 74 15.44 3.16 -4.33
C PRO A 74 15.62 1.65 -4.53
N GLN A 75 16.69 1.26 -5.24
CA GLN A 75 17.16 -0.12 -5.29
C GLN A 75 17.84 -0.45 -3.97
N ILE A 76 17.40 -1.50 -3.30
CA ILE A 76 17.91 -1.97 -2.00
C ILE A 76 18.03 -3.50 -2.02
N SER A 77 18.88 -4.07 -1.18
CA SER A 77 19.04 -5.53 -1.05
C SER A 77 18.13 -6.14 0.02
N VAL A 78 17.40 -5.30 0.76
CA VAL A 78 16.42 -5.73 1.77
C VAL A 78 15.28 -6.50 1.08
N PRO A 79 14.99 -7.75 1.49
CA PRO A 79 13.89 -8.54 0.95
C PRO A 79 12.56 -7.80 1.04
N SER A 80 11.77 -7.83 -0.03
CA SER A 80 10.51 -7.12 -0.12
C SER A 80 9.32 -8.03 -0.46
N LEU A 81 8.21 -7.79 0.24
CA LEU A 81 6.93 -8.44 0.02
C LEU A 81 5.87 -7.41 -0.37
N GLN A 82 5.18 -7.65 -1.47
CA GLN A 82 3.92 -6.97 -1.80
C GLN A 82 2.74 -7.85 -1.35
N VAL A 83 1.86 -7.31 -0.52
CA VAL A 83 0.59 -7.95 -0.14
C VAL A 83 -0.51 -7.25 -0.93
N ARG A 84 -1.25 -7.98 -1.77
CA ARG A 84 -2.26 -7.42 -2.68
C ARG A 84 -3.66 -7.82 -2.26
N ALA A 85 -4.58 -6.87 -2.28
CA ALA A 85 -6.00 -7.15 -2.13
C ALA A 85 -6.55 -7.97 -3.32
N THR A 86 -7.48 -8.88 -3.04
CA THR A 86 -8.17 -9.67 -4.09
C THR A 86 -9.49 -9.05 -4.54
N GLU A 87 -10.01 -8.07 -3.81
CA GLU A 87 -11.26 -7.38 -4.11
C GLU A 87 -11.02 -5.88 -4.38
N ARG A 88 -11.95 -5.26 -5.11
CA ARG A 88 -11.91 -3.82 -5.44
C ARG A 88 -12.77 -3.03 -4.46
N VAL A 89 -12.36 -1.80 -4.17
CA VAL A 89 -13.26 -0.80 -3.61
C VAL A 89 -14.30 -0.45 -4.70
N LEU A 90 -15.59 -0.69 -4.44
CA LEU A 90 -16.72 -0.49 -5.38
C LEU A 90 -16.70 0.97 -5.95
N ALA A 91 -16.97 1.31 -7.22
CA ALA A 91 -17.50 0.60 -8.40
C ALA A 91 -17.07 1.30 -9.72
N ALA A 92 -16.94 0.55 -10.83
CA ALA A 92 -17.14 1.09 -12.20
C ALA A 92 -17.30 0.02 -13.31
N ALA A 93 -16.76 -1.19 -13.16
CA ALA A 93 -16.97 -2.24 -14.17
C ALA A 93 -16.78 -3.63 -13.54
N PRO A 94 -17.80 -4.51 -13.57
CA PRO A 94 -17.71 -5.87 -13.05
C PRO A 94 -16.66 -6.74 -13.78
N ASP A 95 -16.15 -6.32 -14.94
CA ASP A 95 -15.31 -7.14 -15.83
C ASP A 95 -13.87 -6.62 -16.04
N ALA A 96 -13.34 -5.79 -15.13
CA ALA A 96 -11.95 -5.35 -15.24
C ALA A 96 -10.98 -6.44 -14.72
N ASP A 97 -10.05 -6.89 -15.57
CA ASP A 97 -9.00 -7.87 -15.22
C ASP A 97 -8.24 -7.44 -13.95
N ALA A 98 -7.89 -8.37 -13.05
CA ALA A 98 -7.08 -8.12 -11.86
C ALA A 98 -5.81 -7.30 -12.16
N GLN A 99 -5.18 -7.53 -13.31
CA GLN A 99 -4.00 -6.78 -13.75
C GLN A 99 -4.27 -5.28 -13.91
N SER A 100 -5.51 -4.89 -14.18
CA SER A 100 -5.90 -3.49 -14.42
C SER A 100 -6.01 -2.65 -13.16
N TRP A 101 -6.12 -3.28 -11.98
CA TRP A 101 -6.40 -2.54 -10.74
C TRP A 101 -5.58 -2.97 -9.53
N GLN A 102 -5.08 -4.21 -9.45
CA GLN A 102 -4.28 -4.63 -8.29
C GLN A 102 -3.00 -3.81 -8.16
N ALA A 103 -2.60 -3.60 -6.91
CA ALA A 103 -1.37 -2.95 -6.53
C ALA A 103 -0.15 -3.58 -7.24
N ASP A 104 0.77 -2.74 -7.69
CA ASP A 104 1.79 -3.07 -8.70
C ASP A 104 3.22 -2.75 -8.26
N TRP A 105 3.47 -2.73 -6.95
CA TRP A 105 4.84 -2.53 -6.47
C TRP A 105 5.78 -3.64 -6.95
N PRO A 106 7.00 -3.30 -7.44
CA PRO A 106 7.98 -4.27 -7.90
C PRO A 106 8.76 -4.87 -6.71
N ALA A 107 8.08 -5.64 -5.86
CA ALA A 107 8.70 -6.38 -4.75
C ALA A 107 9.33 -7.71 -5.23
N ASP A 108 10.21 -8.29 -4.42
CA ASP A 108 10.86 -9.59 -4.71
C ASP A 108 9.84 -10.75 -4.70
N SER A 109 8.79 -10.60 -3.90
CA SER A 109 7.70 -11.56 -3.76
C SER A 109 6.36 -10.84 -3.64
N ALA A 110 5.29 -11.51 -4.06
CA ALA A 110 3.93 -11.02 -3.93
C ALA A 110 2.99 -12.12 -3.44
N ILE A 111 2.07 -11.77 -2.55
CA ILE A 111 0.99 -12.63 -2.08
C ILE A 111 -0.34 -11.90 -2.18
N ASP A 112 -1.41 -12.68 -2.37
CA ASP A 112 -2.78 -12.17 -2.47
C ASP A 112 -3.56 -12.53 -1.20
N VAL A 113 -4.31 -11.57 -0.64
CA VAL A 113 -5.11 -11.75 0.57
C VAL A 113 -6.56 -11.30 0.36
N PRO A 114 -7.53 -11.88 1.10
CA PRO A 114 -8.94 -11.50 0.98
C PRO A 114 -9.22 -10.03 1.32
N GLY A 115 -10.30 -9.50 0.74
CA GLY A 115 -10.73 -8.12 0.93
C GLY A 115 -10.19 -7.14 -0.11
N ASP A 116 -10.60 -5.89 0.08
CA ASP A 116 -10.18 -4.71 -0.68
C ASP A 116 -9.07 -3.94 0.06
N HIS A 117 -8.65 -2.81 -0.52
CA HIS A 117 -7.62 -1.92 0.03
C HIS A 117 -7.78 -1.60 1.52
N PHE A 118 -9.03 -1.47 1.99
CA PHE A 118 -9.36 -1.20 3.38
C PHE A 118 -9.64 -2.49 4.15
N THR A 119 -10.53 -3.34 3.62
CA THR A 119 -11.03 -4.51 4.37
C THR A 119 -9.97 -5.58 4.60
N MET A 120 -8.90 -5.61 3.81
CA MET A 120 -7.73 -6.47 4.05
C MET A 120 -7.05 -6.22 5.40
N MET A 121 -7.08 -4.97 5.88
CA MET A 121 -6.50 -4.53 7.16
C MET A 121 -7.53 -4.43 8.29
N GLU A 122 -8.82 -4.54 7.96
CA GLU A 122 -9.93 -4.48 8.91
C GLU A 122 -10.53 -5.88 9.10
N LYS A 123 -11.51 -6.26 8.27
CA LYS A 123 -12.26 -7.51 8.38
C LYS A 123 -11.37 -8.76 8.21
N HIS A 124 -10.27 -8.63 7.47
CA HIS A 124 -9.36 -9.73 7.16
C HIS A 124 -7.99 -9.57 7.84
N ALA A 125 -7.88 -8.71 8.86
CA ALA A 125 -6.62 -8.44 9.55
C ALA A 125 -5.92 -9.71 10.04
N ASP A 126 -6.67 -10.67 10.61
CA ASP A 126 -6.12 -11.92 11.13
C ASP A 126 -5.47 -12.77 10.01
N THR A 127 -6.18 -12.93 8.88
CA THR A 127 -5.66 -13.70 7.73
C THR A 127 -4.51 -12.98 7.03
N THR A 128 -4.56 -11.65 6.94
CA THR A 128 -3.49 -10.83 6.38
C THR A 128 -2.24 -10.87 7.24
N ALA A 129 -2.40 -10.81 8.57
CA ALA A 129 -1.30 -10.92 9.53
C ALA A 129 -0.62 -12.29 9.43
N GLN A 130 -1.40 -13.38 9.43
CA GLN A 130 -0.85 -14.73 9.29
C GLN A 130 0.00 -14.88 8.01
N ALA A 131 -0.47 -14.34 6.89
CA ALA A 131 0.26 -14.41 5.63
C ALA A 131 1.59 -13.65 5.66
N VAL A 132 1.64 -12.53 6.38
CA VAL A 132 2.89 -11.79 6.63
C VAL A 132 3.80 -12.54 7.58
N GLU A 133 3.28 -13.12 8.66
CA GLU A 133 4.05 -13.91 9.62
C GLU A 133 4.69 -15.13 8.95
N ASP A 134 3.96 -15.82 8.09
CA ASP A 134 4.45 -16.96 7.31
C ASP A 134 5.61 -16.54 6.38
N TRP A 135 5.54 -15.35 5.77
CA TRP A 135 6.64 -14.82 4.98
C TRP A 135 7.85 -14.49 5.86
N VAL A 136 7.65 -13.80 6.98
CA VAL A 136 8.72 -13.45 7.93
C VAL A 136 9.41 -14.69 8.48
N ALA A 137 8.67 -15.76 8.74
CA ALA A 137 9.23 -17.02 9.23
C ALA A 137 10.14 -17.73 8.22
N ASN A 138 10.09 -17.34 6.94
CA ASN A 138 10.86 -17.90 5.84
C ASN A 138 11.92 -16.94 5.27
N LEU A 139 12.20 -15.83 5.96
CA LEU A 139 13.26 -14.87 5.60
C LEU A 139 14.68 -15.39 5.87
#